data_AF-A0A428TV39-F1
#
_entry.id   AF-A0A428TV39-F1
#
_cell.length_a   1.000
_cell.length_b   1.000
_cell.length_c   1.000
_cell.angle_alpha   90.00
_cell.angle_beta   90.00
_cell.angle_gamma   90.00
#
_symmetry.space_group_name_H-M   'P 1'
#
loop_
_entity.id
_entity.type
_entity.pdbx_description
1 polymer ?
#
loop_
_entity_poly.entity_id
_entity_poly.type
_entity_poly.pdbx_seq_one_letter_code
_entity_poly.pdbx_strand_id
1 'polypeptide(L)'
;MGHRCAGYYVNCTIQFGQDGSVSSVGNVTRGEFKPNADVAGIGTVLALVIPTGFGLFVSLIIGMALILDRVPGVYRFLRRRPVLRNLVPSPNQIPVELPADSQPLIHHANSSTTLASSNTGYEQVPLQDHPERSHGHSQSERGSAATYYDDHPERRTQRPTHSRNPHHHWSGPRPKGTIYYRPITQRNVEQAVAKPTATQKRSTIMISLSQLQDFSDRNTLSETRYDMLEAIMLCIPDSQILIALALGLSFASRSKCTTSQYHMNIVVWLSLIACTNFLLAFTLVRNFWRSKPAGIIRICCFTGVLIFLMFVFIWQRRTGWTTESWPPDERKDSLILFNAICFMQEQSLHNFTHLSDNQYSKVGKLVSTSQPFSELDLLSYLIICIIFVITLIIRVYQFFKFRTNGPPRGSHTDDETKGLRSLPAKTWLIMSWWLVSWLCCGIIYIVATRRIFHLRSWIADSNWMESDEFSSNPENDVRGFGQVTPLVATGAIILAAMDTMKPRYVTCKNSRRT
;
A
#
# COMPACT_ATOMS: atom_id res chain seq x y z
N MET A 1 38.30 -29.99 4.47
CA MET A 1 37.39 -30.80 3.62
C MET A 1 36.30 -29.86 3.13
N GLY A 2 35.96 -29.90 1.84
CA GLY A 2 34.92 -29.05 1.25
C GLY A 2 33.60 -29.78 1.06
N HIS A 3 32.54 -29.01 0.84
CA HIS A 3 31.17 -29.54 0.73
C HIS A 3 30.67 -29.48 -0.71
N ARG A 4 29.97 -30.53 -1.16
CA ARG A 4 29.39 -30.61 -2.51
C ARG A 4 28.07 -29.81 -2.56
N CYS A 5 28.12 -28.63 -3.16
CA CYS A 5 26.95 -27.83 -3.49
C CYS A 5 26.71 -27.90 -5.00
N ALA A 6 25.67 -28.63 -5.44
CA ALA A 6 25.35 -28.85 -6.86
C ALA A 6 26.52 -29.33 -7.74
N GLY A 7 27.46 -30.11 -7.16
CA GLY A 7 28.67 -30.60 -7.83
C GLY A 7 29.93 -29.76 -7.58
N TYR A 8 29.80 -28.51 -7.12
CA TYR A 8 30.92 -27.64 -6.76
C TYR A 8 31.43 -27.93 -5.36
N TYR A 9 32.75 -27.88 -5.18
CA TYR A 9 33.42 -28.07 -3.90
C TYR A 9 33.71 -26.70 -3.28
N VAL A 10 32.93 -26.30 -2.27
CA VAL A 10 33.13 -25.01 -1.60
C VAL A 10 34.16 -25.17 -0.49
N ASN A 11 35.23 -24.39 -0.55
CA ASN A 11 36.21 -24.32 0.52
C ASN A 11 35.84 -23.24 1.54
N CYS A 12 35.78 -23.62 2.81
CA CYS A 12 35.41 -22.75 3.93
C CYS A 12 36.57 -22.66 4.95
N THR A 13 37.82 -22.69 4.49
CA THR A 13 39.01 -22.49 5.32
C THR A 13 39.60 -21.11 5.11
N ILE A 14 40.17 -20.52 6.16
CA ILE A 14 41.01 -19.33 6.08
C ILE A 14 42.45 -19.81 6.03
N GLN A 15 43.27 -19.24 5.15
CA GLN A 15 44.71 -19.41 5.19
C GLN A 15 45.36 -18.12 5.68
N PHE A 16 46.37 -18.27 6.53
CA PHE A 16 47.16 -17.16 7.04
C PHE A 16 48.59 -17.27 6.52
N GLY A 17 49.19 -16.13 6.16
CA GLY A 17 50.61 -16.02 5.83
C GLY A 17 51.53 -16.23 7.04
N GLN A 18 52.83 -16.28 6.82
CA GLN A 18 53.84 -16.41 7.89
C GLN A 18 53.89 -15.16 8.80
N ASP A 19 53.52 -13.99 8.27
CA ASP A 19 53.27 -12.73 8.99
C ASP A 19 51.91 -12.72 9.72
N GLY A 20 51.14 -13.80 9.60
CA GLY A 20 49.77 -13.91 10.08
C GLY A 20 48.78 -12.99 9.37
N SER A 21 49.10 -12.41 8.20
CA SER A 21 48.11 -11.78 7.33
C SER A 21 47.15 -12.82 6.76
N VAL A 22 46.00 -12.41 6.25
CA VAL A 22 45.07 -13.34 5.60
C VAL A 22 45.50 -13.52 4.14
N SER A 23 46.00 -14.71 3.79
CA SER A 23 46.46 -15.00 2.44
C SER A 23 45.33 -15.45 1.52
N SER A 24 44.35 -16.20 2.04
CA SER A 24 43.14 -16.57 1.31
C SER A 24 41.93 -16.80 2.21
N VAL A 25 40.75 -16.53 1.65
CA VAL A 25 39.44 -16.75 2.25
C VAL A 25 38.69 -17.75 1.37
N GLY A 26 38.75 -19.03 1.74
CA GLY A 26 38.15 -20.13 0.99
C GLY A 26 38.91 -20.46 -0.29
N ASN A 27 38.33 -20.10 -1.44
CA ASN A 27 38.95 -20.25 -2.77
C ASN A 27 39.37 -18.90 -3.38
N VAL A 28 39.37 -17.83 -2.58
CA VAL A 28 39.60 -16.45 -3.05
C VAL A 28 40.87 -15.92 -2.38
N THR A 29 41.82 -15.42 -3.17
CA THR A 29 42.93 -14.58 -2.67
C THR A 29 42.63 -13.10 -2.86
N ARG A 30 43.47 -12.20 -2.32
CA ARG A 30 43.30 -10.75 -2.50
C ARG A 30 43.44 -10.36 -3.97
N GLY A 31 42.46 -9.63 -4.50
CA GLY A 31 42.39 -9.28 -5.92
C GLY A 31 41.69 -10.32 -6.80
N GLU A 32 41.19 -11.42 -6.23
CA GLU A 32 40.44 -12.47 -6.96
C GLU A 32 38.96 -12.58 -6.49
N PHE A 33 38.49 -11.69 -5.61
CA PHE A 33 37.10 -11.73 -5.16
C PHE A 33 36.20 -11.25 -6.29
N LYS A 34 35.45 -12.18 -6.88
CA LYS A 34 34.66 -11.92 -8.08
C LYS A 34 33.50 -10.96 -7.80
N PRO A 35 33.41 -9.82 -8.52
CA PRO A 35 32.28 -8.90 -8.41
C PRO A 35 30.99 -9.57 -8.87
N ASN A 36 29.86 -9.17 -8.28
CA ASN A 36 28.54 -9.56 -8.77
C ASN A 36 27.70 -8.31 -9.05
N ALA A 37 27.99 -7.71 -10.20
CA ALA A 37 27.31 -6.53 -10.75
C ALA A 37 25.77 -6.66 -10.78
N ASP A 38 25.22 -7.85 -10.99
CA ASP A 38 23.76 -8.02 -11.04
C ASP A 38 23.11 -7.88 -9.65
N VAL A 39 23.83 -8.27 -8.60
CA VAL A 39 23.36 -8.27 -7.21
C VAL A 39 23.75 -7.01 -6.44
N ALA A 40 25.03 -6.66 -6.46
CA ALA A 40 25.61 -5.54 -5.71
C ALA A 40 26.06 -4.39 -6.62
N GLY A 41 25.80 -4.44 -7.93
CA GLY A 41 26.10 -3.34 -8.84
C GLY A 41 25.38 -2.04 -8.49
N ILE A 42 25.99 -0.91 -8.85
CA ILE A 42 25.48 0.43 -8.52
C ILE A 42 24.13 0.69 -9.20
N GLY A 43 23.90 0.20 -10.42
CA GLY A 43 22.59 0.29 -11.07
C GLY A 43 21.49 -0.42 -10.28
N THR A 44 21.73 -1.65 -9.80
CA THR A 44 20.77 -2.42 -8.98
C THR A 44 20.48 -1.71 -7.65
N VAL A 45 21.52 -1.21 -6.96
CA VAL A 45 21.35 -0.47 -5.71
C VAL A 45 20.59 0.84 -5.93
N LEU A 46 20.97 1.66 -6.91
CA LEU A 46 20.32 2.96 -7.17
C LEU A 46 18.87 2.79 -7.64
N ALA A 47 18.55 1.77 -8.44
CA ALA A 47 17.18 1.46 -8.88
C ALA A 47 16.24 1.04 -7.74
N LEU A 48 16.77 0.62 -6.59
CA LEU A 48 15.98 0.32 -5.39
C LEU A 48 16.00 1.47 -4.39
N VAL A 49 17.16 2.08 -4.15
CA VAL A 49 17.32 3.19 -3.19
C VAL A 49 16.60 4.46 -3.67
N ILE A 50 16.90 4.97 -4.87
CA ILE A 50 16.37 6.26 -5.34
C ILE A 50 14.83 6.23 -5.42
N PRO A 51 14.17 5.22 -6.03
CA PRO A 51 12.72 5.23 -6.13
C PRO A 51 12.02 4.98 -4.80
N THR A 52 12.64 4.29 -3.83
CA THR A 52 12.09 4.20 -2.46
C THR A 52 12.22 5.53 -1.73
N GLY A 53 13.33 6.25 -1.86
CA GLY A 53 13.47 7.61 -1.33
C GLY A 53 12.44 8.57 -1.92
N PHE A 54 12.19 8.49 -3.23
CA PHE A 54 11.12 9.25 -3.89
C PHE A 54 9.72 8.81 -3.45
N GLY A 55 9.49 7.50 -3.26
CA GLY A 55 8.24 6.95 -2.70
C GLY A 55 7.98 7.43 -1.26
N LEU A 56 9.01 7.52 -0.41
CA LEU A 56 8.92 8.11 0.93
C LEU A 56 8.53 9.60 0.90
N PHE A 57 9.04 10.35 -0.08
CA PHE A 57 8.68 11.75 -0.29
C PHE A 57 7.24 11.92 -0.84
N VAL A 58 6.86 11.17 -1.87
CA VAL A 58 5.50 11.22 -2.44
C VAL A 58 4.46 10.74 -1.42
N SER A 59 4.75 9.68 -0.66
CA SER A 59 3.88 9.20 0.42
C SER A 59 3.69 10.24 1.53
N LEU A 60 4.71 11.04 1.85
CA LEU A 60 4.57 12.18 2.77
C LEU A 60 3.62 13.25 2.19
N ILE A 61 3.73 13.60 0.90
CA ILE A 61 2.83 14.57 0.24
C ILE A 61 1.37 14.07 0.27
N ILE A 62 1.13 12.81 -0.12
CA ILE A 62 -0.21 12.21 -0.12
C ILE A 62 -0.76 12.13 1.32
N GLY A 63 0.04 11.68 2.28
CA GLY A 63 -0.36 11.57 3.68
C GLY A 63 -0.70 12.94 4.29
N MET A 64 0.12 13.96 4.03
CA MET A 64 -0.18 15.33 4.43
C MET A 64 -1.46 15.85 3.78
N ALA A 65 -1.68 15.63 2.48
CA ALA A 65 -2.93 15.99 1.83
C ALA A 65 -4.16 15.31 2.48
N LEU A 66 -4.05 14.02 2.83
CA LEU A 66 -5.12 13.28 3.54
C LEU A 66 -5.35 13.79 4.97
N ILE A 67 -4.32 14.26 5.67
CA ILE A 67 -4.46 14.92 6.99
C ILE A 67 -5.17 16.27 6.83
N LEU A 68 -4.74 17.10 5.85
CA LEU A 68 -5.31 18.41 5.58
C LEU A 68 -6.80 18.33 5.18
N ASP A 69 -7.19 17.31 4.40
CA ASP A 69 -8.58 17.03 4.01
C ASP A 69 -9.46 16.61 5.21
N ARG A 70 -8.87 15.96 6.23
CA ARG A 70 -9.60 15.40 7.37
C ARG A 70 -9.64 16.26 8.63
N VAL A 71 -8.77 17.26 8.79
CA VAL A 71 -8.78 18.16 9.96
C VAL A 71 -9.69 19.37 9.69
N PRO A 72 -10.88 19.49 10.31
CA PRO A 72 -11.90 20.47 9.90
C PRO A 72 -11.48 21.94 10.09
N GLY A 73 -10.55 22.20 11.02
CA GLY A 73 -9.95 23.53 11.21
C GLY A 73 -9.01 23.91 10.06
N VAL A 74 -8.19 22.96 9.60
CA VAL A 74 -7.24 23.21 8.50
C VAL A 74 -7.95 23.23 7.16
N TYR A 75 -8.94 22.35 6.93
CA TYR A 75 -9.81 22.43 5.76
C TYR A 75 -10.50 23.80 5.67
N ARG A 76 -11.07 24.32 6.77
CA ARG A 76 -11.66 25.69 6.80
C ARG A 76 -10.63 26.78 6.54
N PHE A 77 -9.39 26.64 7.02
CA PHE A 77 -8.31 27.59 6.73
C PHE A 77 -7.92 27.57 5.24
N LEU A 78 -7.75 26.39 4.64
CA LEU A 78 -7.43 26.22 3.22
C LEU A 78 -8.59 26.68 2.31
N ARG A 79 -9.85 26.45 2.69
CA ARG A 79 -11.04 26.96 1.97
C ARG A 79 -11.04 28.49 1.86
N ARG A 80 -10.46 29.20 2.84
CA ARG A 80 -10.30 30.68 2.83
C ARG A 80 -9.10 31.17 2.00
N ARG A 81 -8.22 30.30 1.52
CA ARG A 81 -7.01 30.67 0.76
C ARG A 81 -6.88 29.82 -0.52
N PRO A 82 -7.59 30.17 -1.61
CA PRO A 82 -7.66 29.35 -2.83
C PRO A 82 -6.28 29.08 -3.47
N VAL A 83 -5.35 30.04 -3.39
CA VAL A 83 -3.96 29.86 -3.87
C VAL A 83 -3.26 28.69 -3.16
N LEU A 84 -3.39 28.58 -1.83
CA LEU A 84 -2.84 27.47 -1.05
C LEU A 84 -3.59 26.15 -1.32
N ARG A 85 -4.92 26.21 -1.52
CA ARG A 85 -5.72 25.03 -1.89
C ARG A 85 -5.25 24.41 -3.21
N ASN A 86 -4.87 25.23 -4.19
CA ASN A 86 -4.38 24.77 -5.50
C ASN A 86 -2.97 24.13 -5.46
N LEU A 87 -2.22 24.32 -4.36
CA LEU A 87 -0.93 23.67 -4.14
C LEU A 87 -1.08 22.27 -3.51
N VAL A 88 -2.17 22.01 -2.79
CA VAL A 88 -2.43 20.72 -2.12
C VAL A 88 -3.24 19.79 -3.04
N PRO A 89 -2.70 18.66 -3.49
CA PRO A 89 -3.46 17.68 -4.27
C PRO A 89 -4.54 17.04 -3.38
N SER A 90 -5.82 17.36 -3.62
CA SER A 90 -6.95 16.82 -2.84
C SER A 90 -7.70 15.75 -3.65
N PRO A 91 -8.04 14.59 -3.07
CA PRO A 91 -8.74 13.49 -3.76
C PRO A 91 -10.27 13.67 -3.87
N ASN A 92 -10.79 14.82 -3.39
CA ASN A 92 -12.21 15.12 -3.22
C ASN A 92 -12.51 16.61 -3.52
N GLN A 93 -12.17 17.13 -4.70
CA GLN A 93 -12.64 18.48 -5.05
C GLN A 93 -14.10 18.41 -5.47
N ILE A 94 -15.01 18.59 -4.50
CA ILE A 94 -16.41 18.91 -4.80
C ILE A 94 -16.38 20.16 -5.69
N PRO A 95 -16.99 20.12 -6.90
CA PRO A 95 -17.11 21.31 -7.74
C PRO A 95 -17.70 22.44 -6.91
N VAL A 96 -17.04 23.59 -6.90
CA VAL A 96 -17.62 24.76 -6.24
C VAL A 96 -18.85 25.14 -7.06
N GLU A 97 -20.03 24.88 -6.52
CA GLU A 97 -21.26 25.45 -7.05
C GLU A 97 -21.05 26.97 -7.10
N LEU A 98 -21.07 27.50 -8.32
CA LEU A 98 -20.98 28.94 -8.54
C LEU A 98 -22.14 29.60 -7.79
N PRO A 99 -21.92 30.78 -7.16
CA PRO A 99 -22.97 31.47 -6.42
C PRO A 99 -24.25 31.57 -7.25
N ALA A 100 -25.41 31.30 -6.63
CA ALA A 100 -26.69 31.24 -7.33
C ALA A 100 -26.98 32.51 -8.15
N ASP A 101 -26.48 33.66 -7.69
CA ASP A 101 -26.56 34.98 -8.34
C ASP A 101 -25.86 35.04 -9.72
N SER A 102 -25.06 34.04 -10.07
CA SER A 102 -24.41 33.89 -11.40
C SER A 102 -25.11 32.89 -12.32
N GLN A 103 -26.18 32.22 -11.86
CA GLN A 103 -27.08 31.52 -12.79
C GLN A 103 -27.85 32.58 -13.58
N PRO A 104 -27.88 32.52 -14.93
CA PRO A 104 -28.68 33.45 -15.71
C PRO A 104 -30.14 33.29 -15.28
N LEU A 105 -30.79 34.42 -14.97
CA LEU A 105 -32.15 34.45 -14.45
C LEU A 105 -33.12 33.90 -15.50
N ILE A 106 -33.38 32.58 -15.45
CA ILE A 106 -34.38 31.93 -16.30
C ILE A 106 -35.74 32.41 -15.80
N HIS A 107 -36.22 33.50 -16.40
CA HIS A 107 -37.58 33.98 -16.21
C HIS A 107 -38.56 32.88 -16.62
N HIS A 108 -39.04 32.12 -15.62
CA HIS A 108 -40.24 31.32 -15.76
C HIS A 108 -41.40 32.28 -16.03
N ALA A 109 -41.78 32.38 -17.31
CA ALA A 109 -43.00 33.06 -17.70
C ALA A 109 -44.19 32.28 -17.12
N ASN A 110 -44.87 32.87 -16.14
CA ASN A 110 -46.07 32.31 -15.52
C ASN A 110 -47.23 32.29 -16.53
N SER A 111 -47.33 31.23 -17.32
CA SER A 111 -48.52 30.94 -18.12
C SER A 111 -49.58 30.27 -17.22
N SER A 112 -50.41 31.10 -16.58
CA SER A 112 -51.59 30.67 -15.84
C SER A 112 -52.65 30.09 -16.79
N THR A 113 -52.64 28.78 -17.01
CA THR A 113 -53.77 28.08 -17.65
C THR A 113 -54.58 27.31 -16.63
N THR A 114 -55.70 27.92 -16.22
CA THR A 114 -56.84 27.20 -15.67
C THR A 114 -57.34 26.16 -16.68
N LEU A 115 -57.33 24.89 -16.31
CA LEU A 115 -57.97 23.82 -17.08
C LEU A 115 -58.85 22.98 -16.16
N ALA A 116 -60.04 22.66 -16.68
CA ALA A 116 -61.18 22.23 -15.90
C ALA A 116 -61.14 20.74 -15.53
N SER A 117 -61.98 20.41 -14.56
CA SER A 117 -62.37 19.04 -14.20
C SER A 117 -62.72 18.18 -15.41
N SER A 118 -62.12 16.98 -15.49
CA SER A 118 -62.70 15.85 -16.20
C SER A 118 -62.63 14.60 -15.31
N ASN A 119 -63.81 14.03 -15.02
CA ASN A 119 -63.92 12.77 -14.31
C ASN A 119 -63.33 11.62 -15.13
N THR A 120 -62.53 10.77 -14.50
CA THR A 120 -62.28 9.39 -14.96
C THR A 120 -62.48 8.45 -13.77
N GLY A 121 -63.40 7.50 -13.91
CA GLY A 121 -63.80 6.59 -12.83
C GLY A 121 -62.73 5.57 -12.47
N TYR A 122 -62.80 5.06 -11.24
CA TYR A 122 -62.04 3.89 -10.80
C TYR A 122 -62.86 2.63 -11.06
N GLU A 123 -62.33 1.73 -11.89
CA GLU A 123 -62.88 0.40 -12.07
C GLU A 123 -62.31 -0.53 -10.99
N GLN A 124 -63.19 -1.12 -10.18
CA GLN A 124 -62.79 -2.04 -9.11
C GLN A 124 -62.65 -3.46 -9.67
N VAL A 125 -61.47 -4.06 -9.54
CA VAL A 125 -61.26 -5.49 -9.80
C VAL A 125 -61.43 -6.26 -8.48
N PRO A 126 -62.33 -7.26 -8.40
CA PRO A 126 -62.57 -8.00 -7.17
C PRO A 126 -61.45 -9.01 -6.88
N LEU A 127 -61.15 -9.18 -5.59
CA LEU A 127 -60.27 -10.22 -5.07
C LEU A 127 -61.01 -11.56 -5.07
N GLN A 128 -60.39 -12.63 -5.57
CA GLN A 128 -61.00 -13.96 -5.66
C GLN A 128 -60.23 -14.97 -4.82
N ASP A 129 -60.83 -15.39 -3.71
CA ASP A 129 -60.34 -16.47 -2.84
C ASP A 129 -60.63 -17.85 -3.44
N HIS A 130 -59.74 -18.82 -3.21
CA HIS A 130 -60.13 -20.23 -3.15
C HIS A 130 -59.26 -21.06 -2.16
N PRO A 131 -59.81 -22.08 -1.47
CA PRO A 131 -59.18 -22.77 -0.33
C PRO A 131 -58.74 -24.23 -0.60
N GLU A 132 -58.23 -24.90 0.46
CA GLU A 132 -58.02 -26.37 0.60
C GLU A 132 -56.88 -26.99 -0.28
N ARG A 133 -56.23 -28.15 -0.03
CA ARG A 133 -56.05 -29.20 1.04
C ARG A 133 -54.83 -30.07 0.58
N SER A 134 -54.16 -31.00 1.31
CA SER A 134 -53.98 -31.40 2.72
C SER A 134 -52.81 -32.42 2.81
N HIS A 135 -52.29 -32.72 4.03
CA HIS A 135 -51.36 -33.83 4.39
C HIS A 135 -49.89 -33.78 3.86
N GLY A 136 -48.88 -34.32 4.57
CA GLY A 136 -48.86 -34.85 5.95
C GLY A 136 -47.54 -35.60 6.32
N HIS A 137 -47.23 -35.65 7.62
CA HIS A 137 -46.15 -36.44 8.29
C HIS A 137 -44.68 -36.13 7.89
N SER A 138 -43.64 -36.41 8.69
CA SER A 138 -43.52 -37.31 9.86
C SER A 138 -42.61 -36.79 11.00
N GLN A 139 -42.66 -37.50 12.14
CA GLN A 139 -41.99 -37.25 13.43
C GLN A 139 -40.47 -37.47 13.44
N SER A 140 -39.78 -36.80 14.38
CA SER A 140 -38.79 -37.36 15.33
C SER A 140 -38.37 -36.20 16.27
N GLU A 141 -38.89 -36.04 17.49
CA GLU A 141 -38.80 -36.81 18.74
C GLU A 141 -37.44 -36.77 19.47
N ARG A 142 -37.52 -36.47 20.78
CA ARG A 142 -36.49 -36.51 21.86
C ARG A 142 -35.42 -35.40 21.89
N GLY A 143 -35.13 -34.78 23.04
CA GLY A 143 -35.82 -34.87 24.34
C GLY A 143 -35.00 -34.38 25.54
N SER A 144 -35.69 -34.07 26.65
CA SER A 144 -35.17 -33.93 28.03
C SER A 144 -34.20 -32.77 28.32
N ALA A 145 -34.12 -32.18 29.52
CA ALA A 145 -35.02 -32.07 30.69
C ALA A 145 -34.48 -30.87 31.55
N ALA A 146 -35.32 -30.04 32.19
CA ALA A 146 -35.58 -30.03 33.66
C ALA A 146 -34.32 -29.77 34.56
N THR A 147 -34.33 -28.97 35.65
CA THR A 147 -35.38 -28.18 36.33
C THR A 147 -34.77 -27.26 37.42
N TYR A 148 -35.52 -26.21 37.81
CA TYR A 148 -35.72 -25.66 39.18
C TYR A 148 -34.68 -24.82 39.98
N TYR A 149 -35.20 -23.66 40.46
CA TYR A 149 -35.12 -23.02 41.81
C TYR A 149 -33.73 -22.61 42.39
N ASP A 150 -33.54 -21.65 43.30
CA ASP A 150 -34.34 -20.61 44.02
C ASP A 150 -33.34 -19.57 44.62
N ASP A 151 -33.64 -18.37 45.17
CA ASP A 151 -34.70 -17.33 44.99
C ASP A 151 -34.29 -16.09 45.86
N HIS A 152 -35.21 -15.14 46.14
CA HIS A 152 -35.27 -14.28 47.33
C HIS A 152 -34.40 -12.98 47.33
N PRO A 153 -34.74 -11.94 48.15
CA PRO A 153 -35.31 -10.73 47.55
C PRO A 153 -34.84 -9.38 48.15
N GLU A 154 -35.58 -8.32 47.81
CA GLU A 154 -35.72 -7.02 48.50
C GLU A 154 -34.48 -6.17 48.86
N ARG A 155 -34.45 -4.95 48.31
CA ARG A 155 -34.41 -3.76 49.19
C ARG A 155 -35.09 -2.53 48.59
N ARG A 156 -36.05 -1.99 49.33
CA ARG A 156 -36.70 -0.69 49.09
C ARG A 156 -35.78 0.45 49.56
N THR A 157 -35.81 1.56 48.83
CA THR A 157 -35.69 2.90 49.44
C THR A 157 -36.63 3.85 48.74
N GLN A 158 -37.54 4.47 49.50
CA GLN A 158 -38.50 5.45 48.99
C GLN A 158 -38.03 6.89 49.24
N ARG A 159 -38.62 7.79 48.43
CA ARG A 159 -39.00 9.21 48.67
C ARG A 159 -38.04 10.31 48.18
N PRO A 160 -38.57 11.53 47.90
CA PRO A 160 -39.97 11.91 47.62
C PRO A 160 -40.15 12.70 46.30
N THR A 161 -41.42 12.99 46.01
CA THR A 161 -41.94 13.78 44.88
C THR A 161 -41.60 15.26 44.90
N HIS A 162 -41.41 15.87 43.72
CA HIS A 162 -41.73 17.28 43.46
C HIS A 162 -42.52 17.41 42.14
N SER A 163 -43.47 18.35 42.10
CA SER A 163 -44.42 18.55 41.00
C SER A 163 -44.20 19.89 40.27
N ARG A 164 -44.99 20.12 39.20
CA ARG A 164 -44.92 21.18 38.16
C ARG A 164 -43.86 20.89 37.07
N ASN A 165 -44.09 21.13 35.78
CA ASN A 165 -45.25 21.74 35.09
C ASN A 165 -45.43 21.12 33.69
N PRO A 166 -46.63 21.08 33.09
CA PRO A 166 -46.82 20.48 31.77
C PRO A 166 -46.53 21.46 30.63
N HIS A 167 -45.57 21.15 29.77
CA HIS A 167 -45.48 21.75 28.44
C HIS A 167 -45.98 20.76 27.39
N HIS A 168 -46.94 21.22 26.56
CA HIS A 168 -47.54 20.42 25.50
C HIS A 168 -46.48 19.91 24.51
N HIS A 169 -46.25 18.61 24.49
CA HIS A 169 -45.41 17.98 23.49
C HIS A 169 -46.27 17.48 22.32
N TRP A 170 -46.21 18.21 21.20
CA TRP A 170 -46.88 17.85 19.95
C TRP A 170 -46.20 16.63 19.30
N SER A 171 -46.67 15.43 19.65
CA SER A 171 -46.20 14.16 19.08
C SER A 171 -46.87 13.82 17.74
N GLY A 172 -46.69 14.69 16.75
CA GLY A 172 -47.05 14.38 15.36
C GLY A 172 -46.05 13.38 14.74
N PRO A 173 -46.50 12.28 14.10
CA PRO A 173 -45.60 11.36 13.42
C PRO A 173 -44.98 12.05 12.20
N ARG A 174 -43.69 12.40 12.26
CA ARG A 174 -42.97 12.92 11.10
C ARG A 174 -42.91 11.84 10.02
N PRO A 175 -43.40 12.07 8.79
CA PRO A 175 -43.25 11.11 7.72
C PRO A 175 -41.76 10.93 7.41
N LYS A 176 -41.29 9.67 7.46
CA LYS A 176 -39.94 9.30 7.00
C LYS A 176 -39.92 9.32 5.48
N GLY A 177 -39.85 10.52 4.91
CA GLY A 177 -39.65 10.74 3.48
C GLY A 177 -38.25 10.28 3.05
N THR A 178 -38.09 9.00 2.77
CA THR A 178 -36.87 8.47 2.17
C THR A 178 -36.78 8.95 0.73
N ILE A 179 -36.03 10.03 0.48
CA ILE A 179 -35.78 10.54 -0.87
C ILE A 179 -34.87 9.54 -1.60
N TYR A 180 -35.48 8.60 -2.32
CA TYR A 180 -34.79 7.72 -3.24
C TYR A 180 -34.41 8.52 -4.49
N TYR A 181 -33.15 8.95 -4.56
CA TYR A 181 -32.54 9.30 -5.84
C TYR A 181 -32.44 8.04 -6.70
N ARG A 182 -33.46 7.82 -7.55
CA ARG A 182 -33.43 6.77 -8.57
C ARG A 182 -32.30 7.13 -9.55
N PRO A 183 -31.27 6.30 -9.73
CA PRO A 183 -30.24 6.58 -10.72
C PRO A 183 -30.92 6.68 -12.09
N ILE A 184 -30.66 7.77 -12.82
CA ILE A 184 -31.17 7.98 -14.17
C ILE A 184 -30.41 7.01 -15.08
N THR A 185 -30.91 5.78 -15.18
CA THR A 185 -30.50 4.86 -16.24
C THR A 185 -30.98 5.44 -17.57
N GLN A 186 -30.10 5.40 -18.58
CA GLN A 186 -30.31 6.01 -19.90
C GLN A 186 -31.64 5.61 -20.55
N ARG A 187 -32.13 4.40 -20.25
CA ARG A 187 -33.42 3.83 -20.67
C ARG A 187 -34.65 4.64 -20.24
N ASN A 188 -34.58 5.35 -19.10
CA ASN A 188 -35.68 6.19 -18.61
C ASN A 188 -35.79 7.52 -19.38
N VAL A 189 -34.73 7.94 -20.09
CA VAL A 189 -34.76 9.12 -20.97
C VAL A 189 -35.43 8.74 -22.30
N GLU A 190 -35.19 7.54 -22.82
CA GLU A 190 -35.81 7.06 -24.06
C GLU A 190 -37.33 6.87 -23.94
N GLN A 191 -37.84 6.37 -22.80
CA GLN A 191 -39.28 6.21 -22.59
C GLN A 191 -40.03 7.55 -22.36
N ALA A 192 -39.33 8.65 -22.08
CA ALA A 192 -39.93 9.98 -22.01
C ALA A 192 -40.13 10.63 -23.42
N VAL A 193 -39.60 10.02 -24.49
CA VAL A 193 -39.75 10.50 -25.87
C VAL A 193 -40.86 9.72 -26.58
N ALA A 194 -42.06 9.72 -25.99
CA ALA A 194 -43.27 9.32 -26.70
C ALA A 194 -43.61 10.33 -27.81
N LYS A 195 -44.24 9.86 -28.89
CA LYS A 195 -44.51 10.65 -30.11
C LYS A 195 -45.14 12.02 -29.81
N PRO A 196 -44.64 13.12 -30.41
CA PRO A 196 -45.26 14.43 -30.26
C PRO A 196 -46.58 14.49 -31.02
N THR A 197 -47.70 14.58 -30.31
CA THR A 197 -48.95 15.07 -30.87
C THR A 197 -48.77 16.53 -31.30
N ALA A 198 -49.33 16.92 -32.44
CA ALA A 198 -49.19 18.28 -32.96
C ALA A 198 -49.80 19.33 -32.01
N THR A 199 -49.33 20.58 -32.12
CA THR A 199 -49.84 21.77 -31.41
C THR A 199 -49.61 21.87 -29.90
N GLN A 200 -48.35 21.77 -29.45
CA GLN A 200 -47.92 22.46 -28.22
C GLN A 200 -46.63 23.26 -28.45
N LYS A 201 -46.66 24.55 -28.08
CA LYS A 201 -45.62 25.54 -28.41
C LYS A 201 -44.35 25.25 -27.59
N ARG A 202 -43.33 24.68 -28.24
CA ARG A 202 -42.06 24.26 -27.63
C ARG A 202 -41.28 25.44 -27.02
N SER A 203 -41.36 25.63 -25.71
CA SER A 203 -40.30 26.27 -24.92
C SER A 203 -39.20 25.25 -24.62
N THR A 204 -38.50 24.79 -25.66
CA THR A 204 -37.37 23.87 -25.49
C THR A 204 -36.23 24.61 -24.84
N ILE A 205 -36.03 24.38 -23.54
CA ILE A 205 -34.81 24.78 -22.83
C ILE A 205 -33.66 23.98 -23.43
N MET A 206 -32.99 24.54 -24.44
CA MET A 206 -31.69 24.07 -24.88
C MET A 206 -30.67 24.44 -23.79
N ILE A 207 -30.58 23.61 -22.74
CA ILE A 207 -29.31 23.49 -22.01
C ILE A 207 -28.31 23.02 -23.07
N SER A 208 -27.40 23.90 -23.49
CA SER A 208 -26.54 23.56 -24.62
C SER A 208 -25.70 22.35 -24.26
N LEU A 209 -25.59 21.40 -25.19
CA LEU A 209 -24.77 20.21 -24.95
C LEU A 209 -23.31 20.60 -24.64
N SER A 210 -22.86 21.75 -25.14
CA SER A 210 -21.57 22.37 -24.81
C SER A 210 -21.42 22.78 -23.34
N GLN A 211 -22.47 23.28 -22.67
CA GLN A 211 -22.40 23.56 -21.23
C GLN A 211 -22.32 22.27 -20.41
N LEU A 212 -23.10 21.24 -20.77
CA LEU A 212 -23.00 19.91 -20.15
C LEU A 212 -21.64 19.24 -20.36
N GLN A 213 -20.99 19.52 -21.50
CA GLN A 213 -19.65 19.01 -21.81
C GLN A 213 -18.54 19.78 -21.06
N ASP A 214 -18.67 21.10 -20.89
CA ASP A 214 -17.74 21.94 -20.10
C ASP A 214 -17.77 21.63 -18.59
N PHE A 215 -18.87 21.05 -18.08
CA PHE A 215 -18.92 20.48 -16.72
C PHE A 215 -18.25 19.09 -16.61
N SER A 216 -18.13 18.34 -17.70
CA SER A 216 -17.56 16.97 -17.67
C SER A 216 -16.03 16.93 -17.76
N ASP A 217 -15.39 17.96 -18.33
CA ASP A 217 -13.94 17.99 -18.53
C ASP A 217 -13.15 18.66 -17.38
N ARG A 218 -13.84 19.23 -16.37
CA ARG A 218 -13.22 19.86 -15.19
C ARG A 218 -12.80 18.85 -14.11
N ASN A 219 -12.04 17.83 -14.49
CA ASN A 219 -11.12 17.21 -13.52
C ASN A 219 -10.17 18.31 -13.04
N THR A 220 -10.21 18.66 -11.76
CA THR A 220 -9.40 19.76 -11.26
C THR A 220 -7.92 19.38 -11.38
N LEU A 221 -7.06 20.33 -11.74
CA LEU A 221 -5.62 20.08 -11.94
C LEU A 221 -4.95 19.45 -10.69
N SER A 222 -5.50 19.70 -9.51
CA SER A 222 -5.22 19.03 -8.23
C SER A 222 -5.58 17.54 -8.16
N GLU A 223 -6.71 17.12 -8.75
CA GLU A 223 -7.12 15.72 -8.81
C GLU A 223 -6.26 14.94 -9.80
N THR A 224 -5.97 15.52 -10.97
CA THR A 224 -5.01 14.94 -11.94
C THR A 224 -3.63 14.75 -11.30
N ARG A 225 -3.15 15.73 -10.53
CA ARG A 225 -1.91 15.61 -9.73
C ARG A 225 -2.01 14.51 -8.67
N TYR A 226 -3.12 14.40 -7.95
CA TYR A 226 -3.31 13.35 -6.95
C TYR A 226 -3.28 11.96 -7.59
N ASP A 227 -4.04 11.76 -8.68
CA ASP A 227 -4.10 10.48 -9.40
C ASP A 227 -2.74 10.11 -10.01
N MET A 228 -1.94 11.08 -10.49
CA MET A 228 -0.56 10.86 -10.93
C MET A 228 0.35 10.41 -9.78
N LEU A 229 0.31 11.07 -8.62
CA LEU A 229 1.09 10.68 -7.45
C LEU A 229 0.67 9.29 -6.93
N GLU A 230 -0.63 8.97 -6.96
CA GLU A 230 -1.15 7.65 -6.63
C GLU A 230 -0.71 6.57 -7.63
N ALA A 231 -0.64 6.89 -8.93
CA ALA A 231 -0.11 6.00 -9.96
C ALA A 231 1.38 5.73 -9.79
N ILE A 232 2.20 6.76 -9.54
CA ILE A 232 3.63 6.61 -9.23
C ILE A 232 3.83 5.71 -8.01
N MET A 233 3.09 5.96 -6.91
CA MET A 233 3.15 5.14 -5.70
C MET A 233 2.74 3.68 -5.93
N LEU A 234 2.00 3.35 -6.99
CA LEU A 234 1.70 1.98 -7.38
C LEU A 234 2.79 1.37 -8.28
N CYS A 235 3.33 2.14 -9.23
CA CYS A 235 4.29 1.62 -10.20
C CYS A 235 5.68 1.34 -9.60
N ILE A 236 6.14 2.13 -8.62
CA ILE A 236 7.46 1.89 -7.99
C ILE A 236 7.52 0.54 -7.24
N PRO A 237 6.63 0.22 -6.28
CA PRO A 237 6.73 -1.06 -5.57
C PRO A 237 6.50 -2.27 -6.49
N ASP A 238 5.76 -2.12 -7.59
CA ASP A 238 5.56 -3.19 -8.58
C ASP A 238 6.89 -3.61 -9.22
N SER A 239 7.72 -2.67 -9.66
CA SER A 239 9.04 -3.01 -10.23
C SER A 239 9.99 -3.53 -9.15
N GLN A 240 10.00 -2.91 -7.97
CA GLN A 240 10.92 -3.27 -6.88
C GLN A 240 10.63 -4.65 -6.28
N ILE A 241 9.37 -5.05 -6.15
CA ILE A 241 9.01 -6.41 -5.72
C ILE A 241 9.46 -7.43 -6.76
N LEU A 242 9.29 -7.16 -8.06
CA LEU A 242 9.74 -8.07 -9.11
C LEU A 242 11.26 -8.23 -9.11
N ILE A 243 12.02 -7.14 -8.89
CA ILE A 243 13.48 -7.18 -8.74
C ILE A 243 13.87 -7.97 -7.48
N ALA A 244 13.28 -7.67 -6.32
CA ALA A 244 13.56 -8.39 -5.08
C ALA A 244 13.21 -9.88 -5.15
N LEU A 245 12.11 -10.23 -5.83
CA LEU A 245 11.72 -11.62 -6.09
C LEU A 245 12.69 -12.31 -7.05
N ALA A 246 13.17 -11.62 -8.10
CA ALA A 246 14.18 -12.15 -9.02
C ALA A 246 15.52 -12.39 -8.32
N LEU A 247 15.99 -11.46 -7.48
CA LEU A 247 17.19 -11.63 -6.65
C LEU A 247 17.01 -12.80 -5.65
N GLY A 248 15.85 -12.88 -4.99
CA GLY A 248 15.51 -13.96 -4.08
C GLY A 248 15.41 -15.33 -4.74
N LEU A 249 14.87 -15.41 -5.97
CA LEU A 249 14.81 -16.63 -6.78
C LEU A 249 16.20 -17.02 -7.32
N SER A 250 17.01 -16.06 -7.73
CA SER A 250 18.42 -16.27 -8.10
C SER A 250 19.15 -16.95 -6.93
N PHE A 251 19.07 -16.35 -5.73
CA PHE A 251 19.61 -16.96 -4.51
C PHE A 251 18.95 -18.29 -4.16
N ALA A 252 17.64 -18.47 -4.35
CA ALA A 252 16.97 -19.74 -4.06
C ALA A 252 17.44 -20.89 -4.96
N SER A 253 17.98 -20.57 -6.14
CA SER A 253 18.47 -21.50 -7.16
C SER A 253 19.89 -22.03 -6.86
N ARG A 254 20.66 -22.37 -7.90
CA ARG A 254 22.04 -22.90 -7.80
C ARG A 254 23.06 -21.86 -7.31
N SER A 255 22.74 -20.56 -7.28
CA SER A 255 23.71 -19.52 -6.90
C SER A 255 24.14 -19.57 -5.43
N LYS A 256 23.41 -20.25 -4.52
CA LYS A 256 23.80 -20.43 -3.10
C LYS A 256 25.24 -20.89 -2.92
N CYS A 257 25.74 -21.68 -3.87
CA CYS A 257 27.08 -22.23 -3.85
C CYS A 257 28.18 -21.18 -4.11
N THR A 258 27.85 -20.08 -4.79
CA THR A 258 28.78 -19.07 -5.32
C THR A 258 28.52 -17.65 -4.82
N THR A 259 27.31 -17.34 -4.32
CA THR A 259 26.99 -16.04 -3.72
C THR A 259 27.73 -15.88 -2.38
N SER A 260 28.53 -14.83 -2.24
CA SER A 260 29.21 -14.48 -0.98
C SER A 260 28.24 -13.98 0.10
N GLN A 261 28.67 -13.98 1.36
CA GLN A 261 27.89 -13.41 2.46
C GLN A 261 27.73 -11.89 2.32
N TYR A 262 28.73 -11.20 1.76
CA TYR A 262 28.65 -9.80 1.31
C TYR A 262 27.47 -9.56 0.37
N HIS A 263 27.41 -10.31 -0.75
CA HIS A 263 26.33 -10.22 -1.73
C HIS A 263 24.97 -10.56 -1.12
N MET A 264 24.93 -11.57 -0.24
CA MET A 264 23.71 -11.98 0.45
C MET A 264 23.15 -10.91 1.39
N ASN A 265 24.00 -10.24 2.17
CA ASN A 265 23.59 -9.13 3.04
C ASN A 265 22.99 -7.98 2.21
N ILE A 266 23.59 -7.66 1.06
CA ILE A 266 23.06 -6.65 0.13
C ILE A 266 21.68 -7.06 -0.40
N VAL A 267 21.46 -8.31 -0.84
CA VAL A 267 20.13 -8.79 -1.28
C VAL A 267 19.08 -8.65 -0.18
N VAL A 268 19.43 -8.96 1.07
CA VAL A 268 18.52 -8.85 2.22
C VAL A 268 18.12 -7.39 2.45
N TRP A 269 19.08 -6.47 2.52
CA TRP A 269 18.80 -5.04 2.72
C TRP A 269 18.04 -4.41 1.54
N LEU A 270 18.37 -4.78 0.30
CA LEU A 270 17.64 -4.36 -0.90
C LEU A 270 16.19 -4.87 -0.90
N SER A 271 15.96 -6.11 -0.46
CA SER A 271 14.63 -6.67 -0.32
C SER A 271 13.81 -5.98 0.79
N LEU A 272 14.45 -5.63 1.92
CA LEU A 272 13.81 -4.82 2.97
C LEU A 272 13.40 -3.42 2.43
N ILE A 273 14.24 -2.78 1.62
CA ILE A 273 13.94 -1.50 0.95
C ILE A 273 12.76 -1.63 -0.02
N ALA A 274 12.69 -2.70 -0.83
CA ALA A 274 11.53 -2.96 -1.68
C ALA A 274 10.25 -3.16 -0.85
N CYS A 275 10.37 -3.87 0.28
CA CYS A 275 9.25 -4.13 1.17
C CYS A 275 8.70 -2.87 1.85
N THR A 276 9.54 -1.92 2.27
CA THR A 276 9.07 -0.66 2.87
C THR A 276 8.23 0.15 1.88
N ASN A 277 8.65 0.24 0.61
CA ASN A 277 7.91 0.98 -0.40
C ASN A 277 6.55 0.34 -0.73
N PHE A 278 6.48 -1.00 -0.79
CA PHE A 278 5.20 -1.69 -0.92
C PHE A 278 4.26 -1.40 0.25
N LEU A 279 4.76 -1.40 1.50
CA LEU A 279 3.95 -1.07 2.67
C LEU A 279 3.41 0.37 2.62
N LEU A 280 4.22 1.33 2.18
CA LEU A 280 3.78 2.72 1.99
C LEU A 280 2.62 2.79 0.98
N ALA A 281 2.78 2.17 -0.19
CA ALA A 281 1.75 2.12 -1.22
C ALA A 281 0.48 1.40 -0.74
N PHE A 282 0.63 0.22 -0.13
CA PHE A 282 -0.49 -0.57 0.39
C PHE A 282 -1.23 0.13 1.54
N THR A 283 -0.53 0.97 2.32
CA THR A 283 -1.15 1.78 3.39
C THR A 283 -1.87 3.02 2.85
N LEU A 284 -1.30 3.73 1.86
CA LEU A 284 -1.81 5.03 1.39
C LEU A 284 -2.77 4.97 0.20
N VAL A 285 -2.46 4.18 -0.82
CA VAL A 285 -3.17 4.21 -2.11
C VAL A 285 -4.65 3.86 -1.89
N ARG A 286 -5.56 4.81 -2.11
CA ARG A 286 -7.01 4.59 -1.99
C ARG A 286 -7.47 3.52 -2.98
N ASN A 287 -6.94 3.60 -4.19
CA ASN A 287 -7.34 2.81 -5.35
C ASN A 287 -6.53 1.52 -5.54
N PHE A 288 -5.87 0.98 -4.51
CA PHE A 288 -5.05 -0.25 -4.60
C PHE A 288 -5.83 -1.43 -5.20
N TRP A 289 -7.12 -1.55 -4.84
CA TRP A 289 -8.04 -2.58 -5.33
C TRP A 289 -8.77 -2.25 -6.65
N ARG A 290 -8.39 -1.16 -7.35
CA ARG A 290 -9.02 -0.74 -8.62
C ARG A 290 -9.02 -1.85 -9.67
N SER A 291 -7.93 -2.63 -9.74
CA SER A 291 -7.88 -3.91 -10.44
C SER A 291 -7.66 -5.01 -9.41
N LYS A 292 -8.72 -5.78 -9.11
CA LYS A 292 -8.67 -6.91 -8.17
C LYS A 292 -7.55 -7.91 -8.49
N PRO A 293 -7.40 -8.44 -9.73
CA PRO A 293 -6.34 -9.41 -10.02
C PRO A 293 -4.93 -8.81 -9.81
N ALA A 294 -4.71 -7.54 -10.20
CA ALA A 294 -3.42 -6.89 -9.96
C ALA A 294 -3.14 -6.73 -8.45
N GLY A 295 -4.14 -6.34 -7.65
CA GLY A 295 -4.01 -6.27 -6.19
C GLY A 295 -3.67 -7.62 -5.55
N ILE A 296 -4.27 -8.71 -6.02
CA ILE A 296 -3.95 -10.07 -5.56
C ILE A 296 -2.51 -10.46 -5.96
N ILE A 297 -2.13 -10.29 -7.22
CA ILE A 297 -0.77 -10.61 -7.72
C ILE A 297 0.29 -9.86 -6.91
N ARG A 298 0.11 -8.55 -6.68
CA ARG A 298 1.00 -7.74 -5.85
C ARG A 298 1.19 -8.31 -4.45
N ILE A 299 0.08 -8.66 -3.77
CA ILE A 299 0.11 -9.25 -2.42
C ILE A 299 0.82 -10.62 -2.44
N CYS A 300 0.59 -11.45 -3.46
CA CYS A 300 1.27 -12.74 -3.63
C CYS A 300 2.77 -12.57 -3.85
N CYS A 301 3.20 -11.68 -4.75
CA CYS A 301 4.61 -11.40 -5.01
C CYS A 301 5.32 -10.83 -3.77
N PHE A 302 4.70 -9.86 -3.08
CA PHE A 302 5.22 -9.32 -1.82
C PHE A 302 5.33 -10.40 -0.73
N THR A 303 4.33 -11.27 -0.60
CA THR A 303 4.36 -12.41 0.32
C THR A 303 5.49 -13.38 -0.04
N GLY A 304 5.77 -13.58 -1.33
CA GLY A 304 6.92 -14.34 -1.80
C GLY A 304 8.27 -13.75 -1.34
N VAL A 305 8.43 -12.42 -1.41
CA VAL A 305 9.62 -11.73 -0.88
C VAL A 305 9.72 -11.86 0.65
N LEU A 306 8.60 -11.78 1.38
CA LEU A 306 8.60 -12.03 2.83
C LEU A 306 8.97 -13.48 3.18
N ILE A 307 8.48 -14.47 2.43
CA ILE A 307 8.84 -15.89 2.63
C ILE A 307 10.33 -16.11 2.34
N PHE A 308 10.88 -15.47 1.31
CA PHE A 308 12.32 -15.48 1.03
C PHE A 308 13.12 -14.91 2.21
N LEU A 309 12.79 -13.70 2.68
CA LEU A 309 13.44 -13.10 3.85
C LEU A 309 13.31 -13.97 5.11
N MET A 310 12.12 -14.53 5.36
CA MET A 310 11.86 -15.46 6.46
C MET A 310 12.78 -16.68 6.39
N PHE A 311 12.92 -17.29 5.21
CA PHE A 311 13.79 -18.44 5.00
C PHE A 311 15.25 -18.09 5.34
N VAL A 312 15.73 -16.93 4.90
CA VAL A 312 17.09 -16.44 5.19
C VAL A 312 17.31 -16.25 6.68
N PHE A 313 16.41 -15.55 7.38
CA PHE A 313 16.55 -15.29 8.81
C PHE A 313 16.39 -16.55 9.66
N ILE A 314 15.45 -17.45 9.33
CA ILE A 314 15.33 -18.76 9.99
C ILE A 314 16.62 -19.58 9.78
N TRP A 315 17.19 -19.54 8.58
CA TRP A 315 18.43 -20.25 8.29
C TRP A 315 19.60 -19.72 9.13
N GLN A 316 19.85 -18.40 9.08
CA GLN A 316 20.90 -17.73 9.88
C GLN A 316 20.73 -17.99 11.38
N ARG A 317 19.49 -18.01 11.88
CA ARG A 317 19.20 -18.29 13.29
C ARG A 317 19.41 -19.76 13.64
N ARG A 318 19.08 -20.71 12.74
CA ARG A 318 19.24 -22.15 12.98
C ARG A 318 20.71 -22.56 13.11
N THR A 319 21.60 -21.91 12.36
CA THR A 319 23.05 -22.18 12.48
C THR A 319 23.67 -21.54 13.72
N GLY A 320 22.96 -20.66 14.43
CA GLY A 320 23.41 -20.00 15.66
C GLY A 320 24.45 -18.89 15.45
N TRP A 321 25.12 -18.87 14.30
CA TRP A 321 26.29 -18.04 14.00
C TRP A 321 26.09 -17.21 12.73
N THR A 322 26.46 -15.94 12.80
CA THR A 322 26.53 -15.04 11.64
C THR A 322 27.88 -14.34 11.58
N THR A 323 28.29 -13.94 10.38
CA THR A 323 29.38 -12.95 10.22
C THR A 323 28.97 -11.62 10.83
N GLU A 324 29.95 -10.87 11.33
CA GLU A 324 29.79 -9.43 11.58
C GLU A 324 29.23 -8.75 10.31
N SER A 325 28.06 -8.11 10.42
CA SER A 325 27.39 -7.45 9.28
C SER A 325 27.99 -6.08 8.93
N TRP A 326 28.91 -5.60 9.76
CA TRP A 326 29.54 -4.29 9.68
C TRP A 326 31.02 -4.37 10.06
N PRO A 327 31.91 -4.80 9.14
CA PRO A 327 33.35 -4.81 9.42
C PRO A 327 33.87 -3.37 9.66
N PRO A 328 34.83 -3.15 10.58
CA PRO A 328 35.43 -1.83 10.78
C PRO A 328 36.24 -1.35 9.57
N ASP A 329 36.26 -0.04 9.30
CA ASP A 329 36.96 0.57 8.16
C ASP A 329 38.47 0.29 8.12
N GLU A 330 39.09 0.19 9.29
CA GLU A 330 40.52 -0.14 9.46
C GLU A 330 40.84 -1.59 9.07
N ARG A 331 39.88 -2.51 9.25
CA ARG A 331 40.10 -3.95 9.10
C ARG A 331 39.73 -4.38 7.67
N LYS A 332 40.74 -4.61 6.83
CA LYS A 332 40.55 -4.94 5.41
C LYS A 332 40.20 -6.40 5.13
N ASP A 333 40.34 -7.29 6.12
CA ASP A 333 39.94 -8.69 5.99
C ASP A 333 38.63 -8.95 6.75
N SER A 334 37.75 -9.79 6.19
CA SER A 334 36.50 -10.16 6.86
C SER A 334 35.92 -11.49 6.40
N LEU A 335 35.29 -12.20 7.34
CA LEU A 335 34.49 -13.40 7.05
C LEU A 335 33.36 -13.19 6.04
N ILE A 336 32.89 -11.95 5.78
CA ILE A 336 31.81 -11.70 4.81
C ILE A 336 32.18 -12.06 3.35
N LEU A 337 33.47 -12.23 3.07
CA LEU A 337 33.99 -12.59 1.75
C LEU A 337 33.72 -14.07 1.40
N PHE A 338 33.51 -14.94 2.40
CA PHE A 338 33.16 -16.34 2.17
C PHE A 338 31.82 -16.49 1.44
N ASN A 339 31.69 -17.57 0.67
CA ASN A 339 30.41 -18.03 0.11
C ASN A 339 29.41 -18.21 1.27
N ALA A 340 28.19 -17.68 1.12
CA ALA A 340 27.18 -17.66 2.18
C ALA A 340 26.92 -19.06 2.77
N ILE A 341 27.03 -20.11 1.93
CA ILE A 341 26.91 -21.51 2.34
C ILE A 341 27.91 -21.96 3.43
N CYS A 342 29.07 -21.30 3.58
CA CYS A 342 30.01 -21.58 4.66
C CYS A 342 29.46 -21.23 6.06
N PHE A 343 28.48 -20.32 6.14
CA PHE A 343 27.74 -20.01 7.38
C PHE A 343 26.41 -20.77 7.46
N MET A 344 26.08 -21.55 6.43
CA MET A 344 24.85 -22.34 6.37
C MET A 344 25.00 -23.75 6.95
N GLN A 345 26.23 -24.24 7.14
CA GLN A 345 26.50 -25.60 7.58
C GLN A 345 27.26 -25.60 8.91
N GLU A 346 26.83 -26.46 9.83
CA GLU A 346 27.42 -26.60 11.17
C GLU A 346 28.88 -27.06 11.12
N GLN A 347 29.21 -27.96 10.18
CA GLN A 347 30.56 -28.53 10.05
C GLN A 347 31.61 -27.50 9.59
N SER A 348 31.25 -26.54 8.73
CA SER A 348 32.16 -25.45 8.34
C SER A 348 32.36 -24.43 9.44
N LEU A 349 31.34 -24.20 10.28
CA LEU A 349 31.42 -23.28 11.42
C LEU A 349 32.44 -23.73 12.48
N HIS A 350 32.62 -25.04 12.68
CA HIS A 350 33.64 -25.58 13.57
C HIS A 350 35.08 -25.16 13.20
N ASN A 351 35.39 -24.97 11.90
CA ASN A 351 36.72 -24.49 11.50
C ASN A 351 36.98 -23.06 11.94
N PHE A 352 35.93 -22.23 12.01
CA PHE A 352 36.04 -20.84 12.44
C PHE A 352 36.12 -20.72 13.96
N THR A 353 35.43 -21.60 14.72
CA THR A 353 35.47 -21.56 16.20
C THR A 353 36.86 -21.78 16.79
N HIS A 354 37.76 -22.48 16.07
CA HIS A 354 39.15 -22.74 16.48
C HIS A 354 40.16 -21.63 16.12
N LEU A 355 39.71 -20.50 15.59
CA LEU A 355 40.58 -19.34 15.38
C LEU A 355 41.03 -18.74 16.72
N SER A 356 42.29 -18.34 16.80
CA SER A 356 42.82 -17.58 17.95
C SER A 356 42.29 -16.15 17.99
N ASP A 357 42.32 -15.50 19.15
CA ASP A 357 41.90 -14.09 19.29
C ASP A 357 42.65 -13.13 18.34
N ASN A 358 43.93 -13.40 18.06
CA ASN A 358 44.74 -12.63 17.11
C ASN A 358 44.37 -12.90 15.63
N GLN A 359 43.77 -14.04 15.32
CA GLN A 359 43.19 -14.27 13.99
C GLN A 359 41.82 -13.60 13.89
N TYR A 360 41.00 -13.70 14.94
CA TYR A 360 39.70 -13.03 15.01
C TYR A 360 39.78 -11.50 14.96
N SER A 361 40.81 -10.87 15.52
CA SER A 361 41.00 -9.42 15.37
C SER A 361 41.26 -9.01 13.92
N LYS A 362 41.77 -9.92 13.07
CA LYS A 362 42.05 -9.69 11.64
C LYS A 362 40.85 -9.98 10.74
N VAL A 363 40.06 -11.04 10.99
CA VAL A 363 38.90 -11.41 10.12
C VAL A 363 37.52 -11.07 10.70
N GLY A 364 37.46 -10.62 11.95
CA GLY A 364 36.22 -10.47 12.72
C GLY A 364 35.82 -11.76 13.43
N LYS A 365 35.19 -11.61 14.61
CA LYS A 365 34.63 -12.75 15.35
C LYS A 365 33.37 -13.27 14.68
N LEU A 366 33.15 -14.58 14.76
CA LEU A 366 31.80 -15.11 14.54
C LEU A 366 30.89 -14.54 15.63
N VAL A 367 29.84 -13.87 15.20
CA VAL A 367 28.87 -13.25 16.09
C VAL A 367 27.77 -14.27 16.35
N SER A 368 27.63 -14.68 17.62
CA SER A 368 26.44 -15.42 18.06
C SER A 368 25.20 -14.61 17.69
N THR A 369 24.21 -15.27 17.09
CA THR A 369 22.91 -14.66 16.70
C THR A 369 22.13 -14.05 17.87
N SER A 370 22.58 -14.23 19.10
CA SER A 370 22.14 -13.52 20.31
C SER A 370 22.69 -12.09 20.48
N GLN A 371 23.42 -11.53 19.49
CA GLN A 371 23.92 -10.15 19.55
C GLN A 371 23.02 -9.15 18.79
N PRO A 372 22.90 -7.90 19.28
CA PRO A 372 21.89 -6.94 18.83
C PRO A 372 22.03 -6.49 17.37
N PHE A 373 23.20 -6.66 16.73
CA PHE A 373 23.42 -6.21 15.37
C PHE A 373 22.74 -7.08 14.29
N SER A 374 22.61 -8.40 14.54
CA SER A 374 21.76 -9.29 13.75
C SER A 374 20.29 -9.13 14.11
N GLU A 375 19.98 -8.76 15.36
CA GLU A 375 18.61 -8.48 15.78
C GLU A 375 18.00 -7.30 15.01
N LEU A 376 18.77 -6.28 14.59
CA LEU A 376 18.21 -5.12 13.88
C LEU A 376 17.63 -5.47 12.50
N ASP A 377 18.24 -6.40 11.75
CA ASP A 377 17.71 -6.86 10.46
C ASP A 377 16.45 -7.70 10.66
N LEU A 378 16.49 -8.63 11.62
CA LEU A 378 15.35 -9.45 12.01
C LEU A 378 14.19 -8.60 12.55
N LEU A 379 14.48 -7.58 13.35
CA LEU A 379 13.53 -6.62 13.90
C LEU A 379 12.90 -5.79 12.78
N SER A 380 13.70 -5.32 11.81
CA SER A 380 13.20 -4.61 10.63
C SER A 380 12.22 -5.49 9.83
N TYR A 381 12.56 -6.76 9.62
CA TYR A 381 11.66 -7.75 9.01
C TYR A 381 10.38 -8.00 9.85
N LEU A 382 10.50 -8.15 11.16
CA LEU A 382 9.34 -8.35 12.06
C LEU A 382 8.41 -7.13 12.07
N ILE A 383 8.95 -5.91 12.08
CA ILE A 383 8.20 -4.66 11.97
C ILE A 383 7.44 -4.61 10.64
N ILE A 384 8.11 -4.94 9.52
CA ILE A 384 7.48 -5.04 8.19
C ILE A 384 6.32 -6.04 8.20
N CYS A 385 6.51 -7.23 8.79
CA CYS A 385 5.47 -8.26 8.90
C CYS A 385 4.28 -7.81 9.76
N ILE A 386 4.51 -7.14 10.90
CA ILE A 386 3.45 -6.61 11.77
C ILE A 386 2.64 -5.52 11.05
N ILE A 387 3.33 -4.55 10.42
CA ILE A 387 2.67 -3.49 9.64
C ILE A 387 1.89 -4.08 8.47
N PHE A 388 2.45 -5.10 7.79
CA PHE A 388 1.76 -5.81 6.70
C PHE A 388 0.46 -6.46 7.19
N VAL A 389 0.51 -7.29 8.24
CA VAL A 389 -0.66 -8.03 8.74
C VAL A 389 -1.77 -7.08 9.20
N ILE A 390 -1.43 -6.03 9.96
CA ILE A 390 -2.42 -5.04 10.41
C ILE A 390 -3.03 -4.29 9.22
N THR A 391 -2.21 -3.86 8.26
CA THR A 391 -2.69 -3.17 7.06
C THR A 391 -3.54 -4.08 6.18
N LEU A 392 -3.17 -5.35 6.04
CA LEU A 392 -3.93 -6.37 5.30
C LEU A 392 -5.32 -6.56 5.91
N ILE A 393 -5.42 -6.70 7.24
CA ILE A 393 -6.70 -6.78 7.96
C ILE A 393 -7.56 -5.53 7.70
N ILE A 394 -6.96 -4.33 7.82
CA ILE A 394 -7.65 -3.06 7.55
C ILE A 394 -8.16 -3.00 6.10
N ARG A 395 -7.35 -3.40 5.12
CA ARG A 395 -7.69 -3.37 3.68
C ARG A 395 -8.71 -4.42 3.29
N VAL A 396 -8.62 -5.62 3.83
CA VAL A 396 -9.62 -6.69 3.63
C VAL A 396 -10.97 -6.28 4.24
N TYR A 397 -10.99 -5.70 5.44
CA TYR A 397 -12.20 -5.14 6.04
C TYR A 397 -12.81 -4.02 5.17
N GLN A 398 -11.99 -3.09 4.65
CA GLN A 398 -12.45 -2.04 3.73
C GLN A 398 -13.06 -2.63 2.45
N PHE A 399 -12.40 -3.64 1.87
CA PHE A 399 -12.85 -4.32 0.64
C PHE A 399 -14.24 -4.96 0.81
N PHE A 400 -14.47 -5.68 1.91
CA PHE A 400 -15.79 -6.26 2.19
C PHE A 400 -16.84 -5.21 2.54
N LYS A 401 -16.50 -4.21 3.36
CA LYS A 401 -17.46 -3.22 3.86
C LYS A 401 -17.98 -2.27 2.79
N PHE A 402 -17.10 -1.74 1.95
CA PHE A 402 -17.45 -0.68 1.00
C PHE A 402 -17.73 -1.21 -0.42
N ARG A 403 -17.49 -2.51 -0.65
CA ARG A 403 -17.38 -3.11 -1.99
C ARG A 403 -16.38 -2.31 -2.86
N THR A 404 -16.36 -2.54 -4.16
CA THR A 404 -15.41 -1.90 -5.11
C THR A 404 -15.54 -0.39 -5.24
N ASN A 405 -16.61 0.21 -4.73
CA ASN A 405 -16.98 1.59 -5.06
C ASN A 405 -16.32 2.61 -4.10
N GLY A 406 -15.45 2.14 -3.21
CA GLY A 406 -14.81 2.92 -2.16
C GLY A 406 -15.79 3.31 -1.05
N PRO A 407 -15.31 3.90 0.06
CA PRO A 407 -16.21 4.60 0.96
C PRO A 407 -16.99 5.63 0.13
N PRO A 408 -18.34 5.65 0.19
CA PRO A 408 -19.11 6.60 -0.58
C PRO A 408 -18.58 8.00 -0.26
N ARG A 409 -18.30 8.79 -1.32
CA ARG A 409 -18.01 10.22 -1.20
C ARG A 409 -19.23 10.83 -0.52
N GLY A 410 -19.16 10.99 0.79
CA GLY A 410 -20.30 11.46 1.57
C GLY A 410 -20.71 12.81 1.03
N SER A 411 -21.94 12.93 0.56
CA SER A 411 -22.55 14.24 0.37
C SER A 411 -22.39 14.96 1.71
N HIS A 412 -21.65 16.05 1.70
CA HIS A 412 -21.26 16.78 2.90
C HIS A 412 -22.47 17.58 3.38
N THR A 413 -23.55 16.89 3.79
CA THR A 413 -24.84 17.46 4.14
C THR A 413 -24.74 18.23 5.46
N ASP A 414 -24.31 19.49 5.35
CA ASP A 414 -24.60 20.71 6.12
C ASP A 414 -24.85 20.66 7.64
N ASP A 415 -24.55 19.56 8.33
CA ASP A 415 -24.53 19.42 9.79
C ASP A 415 -23.24 20.08 10.37
N GLU A 416 -22.89 21.26 9.81
CA GLU A 416 -21.65 22.04 9.99
C GLU A 416 -21.53 22.65 11.40
N THR A 417 -22.59 22.53 12.21
CA THR A 417 -22.75 23.15 13.53
C THR A 417 -22.16 22.33 14.69
N LYS A 418 -21.87 21.03 14.49
CA LYS A 418 -21.23 20.19 15.52
C LYS A 418 -19.73 20.53 15.59
N GLY A 419 -19.39 21.34 16.60
CA GLY A 419 -18.10 22.02 16.74
C GLY A 419 -16.88 21.11 16.86
N LEU A 420 -15.70 21.75 16.80
CA LEU A 420 -14.36 21.16 16.61
C LEU A 420 -13.91 20.06 17.62
N ARG A 421 -14.69 19.78 18.68
CA ARG A 421 -14.29 18.96 19.83
C ARG A 421 -14.41 17.45 19.66
N SER A 422 -15.04 16.94 18.60
CA SER A 422 -15.12 15.49 18.34
C SER A 422 -14.85 15.10 16.88
N LEU A 423 -13.59 15.25 16.46
CA LEU A 423 -13.08 14.37 15.40
C LEU A 423 -13.30 12.92 15.84
N PRO A 424 -14.01 12.08 15.06
CA PRO A 424 -14.31 10.72 15.50
C PRO A 424 -13.00 9.95 15.70
N ALA A 425 -12.84 9.26 16.83
CA ALA A 425 -11.59 8.59 17.22
C ALA A 425 -11.01 7.69 16.12
N LYS A 426 -11.89 7.07 15.31
CA LYS A 426 -11.54 6.32 14.11
C LYS A 426 -10.66 7.08 13.10
N THR A 427 -10.91 8.37 12.89
CA THR A 427 -10.10 9.21 11.98
C THR A 427 -8.70 9.38 12.53
N TRP A 428 -8.57 9.69 13.82
CA TRP A 428 -7.27 9.77 14.50
C TRP A 428 -6.50 8.46 14.43
N LEU A 429 -7.14 7.32 14.73
CA LEU A 429 -6.50 6.00 14.64
C LEU A 429 -5.94 5.70 13.24
N ILE A 430 -6.66 6.06 12.16
CA ILE A 430 -6.17 5.87 10.79
C ILE A 430 -4.97 6.78 10.47
N MET A 431 -4.99 8.04 10.94
CA MET A 431 -3.89 8.98 10.71
C MET A 431 -2.64 8.59 11.52
N SER A 432 -2.81 8.19 12.78
CA SER A 432 -1.72 7.66 13.61
C SER A 432 -1.14 6.37 13.05
N TRP A 433 -1.98 5.44 12.57
CA TRP A 433 -1.51 4.21 11.92
C TRP A 433 -0.67 4.50 10.68
N TRP A 434 -1.12 5.44 9.83
CA TRP A 434 -0.35 5.87 8.66
C TRP A 434 1.00 6.48 9.08
N LEU A 435 1.01 7.41 10.04
CA LEU A 435 2.23 8.09 10.46
C LEU A 435 3.25 7.11 11.06
N VAL A 436 2.81 6.19 11.92
CA VAL A 436 3.66 5.12 12.47
C VAL A 436 4.22 4.24 11.34
N SER A 437 3.39 3.82 10.40
CA SER A 437 3.83 3.01 9.25
C SER A 437 4.87 3.74 8.40
N TRP A 438 4.67 5.03 8.13
CA TRP A 438 5.61 5.88 7.38
C TRP A 438 6.94 6.07 8.13
N LEU A 439 6.91 6.36 9.43
CA LEU A 439 8.11 6.52 10.26
C LEU A 439 8.93 5.21 10.32
N CYS A 440 8.28 4.07 10.57
CA CYS A 440 8.95 2.77 10.57
C CYS A 440 9.58 2.44 9.21
N CYS A 441 8.86 2.68 8.10
CA CYS A 441 9.40 2.48 6.75
C CYS A 441 10.60 3.39 6.46
N GLY A 442 10.54 4.66 6.88
CA GLY A 442 11.63 5.62 6.74
C GLY A 442 12.89 5.25 7.54
N ILE A 443 12.72 4.80 8.79
CA ILE A 443 13.84 4.34 9.63
C ILE A 443 14.51 3.11 9.02
N ILE A 444 13.72 2.09 8.62
CA ILE A 444 14.26 0.88 7.98
C ILE A 444 14.99 1.22 6.68
N TYR A 445 14.41 2.10 5.85
CA TYR A 445 15.06 2.58 4.62
C TYR A 445 16.41 3.26 4.90
N ILE A 446 16.50 4.17 5.87
CA ILE A 446 17.74 4.88 6.22
C ILE A 446 18.80 3.88 6.71
N VAL A 447 18.42 2.96 7.61
CA VAL A 447 19.33 1.94 8.16
C VAL A 447 19.85 1.01 7.06
N ALA A 448 18.96 0.45 6.24
CA ALA A 448 19.33 -0.45 5.15
C ALA A 448 20.21 0.26 4.09
N THR A 449 19.86 1.49 3.72
CA THR A 449 20.63 2.28 2.75
C THR A 449 22.04 2.57 3.28
N ARG A 450 22.18 2.99 4.54
CA ARG A 450 23.48 3.24 5.18
C ARG A 450 24.32 1.95 5.25
N ARG A 451 23.70 0.81 5.58
CA ARG A 451 24.35 -0.51 5.61
C ARG A 451 24.89 -0.92 4.24
N ILE A 452 24.09 -0.78 3.17
CA ILE A 452 24.52 -1.10 1.80
C ILE A 452 25.72 -0.23 1.38
N PHE A 453 25.62 1.10 1.52
CA PHE A 453 26.71 1.99 1.08
C PHE A 453 27.98 1.83 1.91
N HIS A 454 27.88 1.60 3.23
CA HIS A 454 29.03 1.28 4.05
C HIS A 454 29.73 0.00 3.56
N LEU A 455 28.98 -1.10 3.39
CA LEU A 455 29.56 -2.38 2.98
C LEU A 455 30.22 -2.31 1.59
N ARG A 456 29.66 -1.48 0.70
CA ARG A 456 30.22 -1.18 -0.63
C ARG A 456 31.49 -0.32 -0.60
N SER A 457 31.58 0.67 0.29
CA SER A 457 32.83 1.42 0.50
C SER A 457 33.88 0.47 1.04
N TRP A 458 33.55 -0.26 2.11
CA TRP A 458 34.46 -1.20 2.75
C TRP A 458 35.05 -2.21 1.76
N ILE A 459 34.25 -2.84 0.90
CA ILE A 459 34.78 -3.82 -0.07
C ILE A 459 35.70 -3.15 -1.12
N ALA A 460 35.38 -1.94 -1.57
CA ALA A 460 36.24 -1.18 -2.49
C ALA A 460 37.58 -0.81 -1.82
N ASP A 461 37.53 -0.41 -0.55
CA ASP A 461 38.69 -0.02 0.26
C ASP A 461 39.48 -1.23 0.81
N SER A 462 39.03 -2.47 0.54
CA SER A 462 39.60 -3.70 1.08
C SER A 462 40.72 -4.33 0.23
N ASN A 463 40.80 -3.96 -1.06
CA ASN A 463 41.64 -4.60 -2.08
C ASN A 463 41.39 -6.11 -2.27
N TRP A 464 40.24 -6.64 -1.84
CA TRP A 464 39.85 -8.03 -2.13
C TRP A 464 39.24 -8.20 -3.52
N MET A 465 38.45 -7.22 -3.97
CA MET A 465 37.73 -7.24 -5.25
C MET A 465 38.69 -7.39 -6.44
N GLU A 466 38.29 -8.22 -7.41
CA GLU A 466 38.95 -8.30 -8.72
C GLU A 466 38.78 -6.96 -9.47
N SER A 467 39.89 -6.27 -9.72
CA SER A 467 39.94 -5.00 -10.45
C SER A 467 39.95 -5.25 -11.95
N ASP A 468 39.14 -4.49 -12.68
CA ASP A 468 39.10 -4.50 -14.16
C ASP A 468 39.90 -3.29 -14.72
N GLU A 469 40.27 -3.32 -16.00
CA GLU A 469 41.05 -2.26 -16.68
C GLU A 469 40.43 -0.86 -16.51
N PHE A 470 39.10 -0.80 -16.35
CA PHE A 470 38.34 0.44 -16.24
C PHE A 470 38.02 0.87 -14.80
N SER A 471 38.12 -0.02 -13.80
CA SER A 471 37.75 0.32 -12.41
C SER A 471 38.31 -0.64 -11.37
N SER A 472 38.69 -0.11 -10.21
CA SER A 472 39.07 -0.89 -9.02
C SER A 472 37.93 -1.68 -8.39
N ASN A 473 36.68 -1.40 -8.75
CA ASN A 473 35.52 -2.17 -8.34
C ASN A 473 34.47 -2.20 -9.47
N PRO A 474 34.38 -3.30 -10.25
CA PRO A 474 33.41 -3.44 -11.33
C PRO A 474 31.93 -3.36 -10.89
N GLU A 475 31.62 -3.48 -9.60
CA GLU A 475 30.27 -3.21 -9.09
C GLU A 475 29.90 -1.71 -9.11
N ASN A 476 30.87 -0.82 -9.35
CA ASN A 476 30.63 0.62 -9.57
C ASN A 476 30.48 0.98 -11.06
N ASP A 477 30.78 0.08 -12.00
CA ASP A 477 30.54 0.33 -13.43
C ASP A 477 29.09 -0.03 -13.80
N VAL A 478 28.36 0.93 -14.39
CA VAL A 478 26.93 0.81 -14.75
C VAL A 478 26.70 -0.04 -16.01
N ARG A 479 27.75 -0.37 -16.77
CA ARG A 479 27.64 -1.00 -18.12
C ARG A 479 26.99 -2.40 -18.15
N GLY A 480 26.96 -3.13 -17.03
CA GLY A 480 26.42 -4.49 -16.98
C GLY A 480 24.92 -4.57 -17.27
N PHE A 481 24.47 -5.59 -18.02
CA PHE A 481 23.05 -5.76 -18.39
C PHE A 481 22.11 -5.83 -17.17
N GLY A 482 22.51 -6.53 -16.10
CA GLY A 482 21.75 -6.59 -14.85
C GLY A 482 21.73 -5.28 -14.05
N GLN A 483 22.59 -4.31 -14.36
CA GLN A 483 22.56 -2.95 -13.80
C GLN A 483 21.72 -1.99 -14.65
N VAL A 484 21.78 -2.08 -15.98
CA VAL A 484 20.99 -1.24 -16.89
C VAL A 484 19.50 -1.60 -16.83
N THR A 485 19.17 -2.90 -16.79
CA THR A 485 17.77 -3.39 -16.75
C THR A 485 16.92 -2.78 -15.62
N PRO A 486 17.34 -2.78 -14.33
CA PRO A 486 16.55 -2.17 -13.26
C PRO A 486 16.49 -0.64 -13.33
N LEU A 487 17.50 0.02 -13.91
CA LEU A 487 17.46 1.47 -14.20
C LEU A 487 16.44 1.80 -15.30
N VAL A 488 16.38 1.00 -16.38
CA VAL A 488 15.37 1.14 -17.45
C VAL A 488 13.96 0.84 -16.91
N ALA A 489 13.81 -0.20 -16.09
CA ALA A 489 12.54 -0.49 -15.40
C ALA A 489 12.11 0.67 -14.49
N THR A 490 13.06 1.37 -13.87
CA THR A 490 12.80 2.59 -13.09
C THR A 490 12.36 3.75 -13.98
N GLY A 491 13.03 3.96 -15.12
CA GLY A 491 12.64 4.97 -16.11
C GLY A 491 11.23 4.73 -16.69
N ALA A 492 10.85 3.47 -16.88
CA ALA A 492 9.51 3.09 -17.35
C ALA A 492 8.39 3.51 -16.36
N ILE A 493 8.67 3.67 -15.07
CA ILE A 493 7.71 4.22 -14.10
C ILE A 493 7.39 5.68 -14.42
N ILE A 494 8.40 6.47 -14.80
CA ILE A 494 8.22 7.88 -15.17
C ILE A 494 7.38 7.97 -16.44
N LEU A 495 7.65 7.12 -17.44
CA LEU A 495 6.85 7.06 -18.66
C LEU A 495 5.39 6.66 -18.39
N ALA A 496 5.17 5.62 -17.56
CA ALA A 496 3.82 5.21 -17.16
C ALA A 496 3.07 6.34 -16.42
N ALA A 497 3.76 7.08 -15.55
CA ALA A 497 3.19 8.25 -14.87
C ALA A 497 2.88 9.40 -15.85
N MET A 498 3.75 9.66 -16.83
CA MET A 498 3.49 10.64 -17.88
C MET A 498 2.29 10.26 -18.76
N ASP A 499 2.09 8.97 -19.05
CA ASP A 499 0.90 8.51 -19.78
C ASP A 499 -0.40 8.71 -18.97
N THR A 500 -0.36 8.69 -17.63
CA THR A 500 -1.54 9.07 -16.83
C THR A 500 -1.89 10.57 -16.91
N MET A 501 -0.95 11.43 -17.33
CA MET A 501 -1.20 12.86 -17.51
C MET A 501 -1.90 13.19 -18.84
N LYS A 502 -1.99 12.26 -19.79
CA LYS A 502 -2.71 12.51 -21.06
C LYS A 502 -4.17 12.83 -20.74
N PRO A 503 -4.67 14.03 -21.09
CA PRO A 503 -6.06 14.38 -20.85
C PRO A 503 -6.95 13.35 -21.54
N ARG A 504 -7.85 12.74 -20.77
CA ARG A 504 -8.85 11.82 -21.31
C ARG A 504 -9.89 12.66 -22.04
N TYR A 505 -9.58 13.04 -23.27
CA TYR A 505 -10.58 13.54 -24.20
C TYR A 505 -11.67 12.46 -24.30
N VAL A 506 -12.79 12.72 -23.62
CA VAL A 506 -13.98 11.89 -23.76
C VAL A 506 -14.48 12.13 -25.17
N THR A 507 -14.01 11.28 -26.09
CA THR A 507 -14.55 11.22 -27.44
C THR A 507 -15.98 10.71 -27.31
N CYS A 508 -16.90 11.66 -27.11
CA CYS A 508 -18.33 11.48 -27.24
C CYS A 508 -18.61 11.03 -28.67
N LYS A 509 -18.44 9.73 -28.90
CA LYS A 509 -18.67 9.08 -30.18
C LYS A 509 -20.16 9.18 -30.43
N ASN A 510 -20.55 10.23 -31.14
CA ASN A 510 -21.92 10.57 -31.45
C ASN A 510 -22.61 9.34 -32.06
N SER A 511 -23.38 8.63 -31.23
CA SER A 511 -24.17 7.48 -31.66
C SER A 511 -25.45 7.95 -32.37
N ARG A 512 -25.27 8.85 -33.36
CA ARG A 512 -26.21 8.98 -34.47
C ARG A 512 -26.00 7.78 -35.39
N ARG A 513 -26.50 6.62 -34.96
CA ARG A 513 -26.94 5.62 -35.93
C ARG A 513 -28.34 6.02 -36.37
N THR A 514 -28.46 6.16 -37.69
CA THR A 514 -29.67 6.40 -38.48
C THR A 514 -30.78 5.43 -38.15
#